data_AF-A0AAW5KBB5-F1
#
_entry.id   AF-A0AAW5KBB5-F1
#
_cell.length_a   1.000
_cell.length_b   1.000
_cell.length_c   1.000
_cell.angle_alpha   90.00
_cell.angle_beta   90.00
_cell.angle_gamma   90.00
#
_symmetry.space_group_name_H-M   'P 1'
#
loop_
_entity.id
_entity.type
_entity.pdbx_description
1 polymer ?
#
loop_
_entity_poly.entity_id
_entity_poly.type
_entity_poly.pdbx_seq_one_letter_code
_entity_poly.pdbx_strand_id
1 'polypeptide(L)'
;MSANLFFEAVGELGDRYYEEAARYRRGRAARGWGKWAAAACLAVAAAAALSVLPSFLNRQGAPPPIGPGGDLSPGAPEIRIGANSVFLNDIAGFSDAARRRYDPALYDWVEWGREEVTGYYGGELTPAYIPAGLVASPQNGTAVVIADKSGSVVLDTVWLAFYQGYYEDGSPKQTEGIAACKGISVRVSKLGLFSDCAYLLPESEVRVSDIGGTAVTFGYRSMPCGPYDPETHEPAGHYDMYVAEFERGEIQYQIVAEQVELEELVKVVSSIVSGEGAGNG
;
A
#
# COMPACT_ATOMS: atom_id res chain seq x y z
N MET A 1 22.10 37.79 3.03
CA MET A 1 22.17 36.68 4.00
C MET A 1 23.08 35.64 3.35
N SER A 2 24.27 35.37 3.92
CA SER A 2 25.25 34.46 3.29
C SER A 2 24.88 33.00 3.56
N ALA A 3 25.18 32.10 2.61
CA ALA A 3 24.93 30.67 2.75
C ALA A 3 25.54 30.07 4.03
N ASN A 4 26.64 30.63 4.54
CA ASN A 4 27.27 30.19 5.79
C ASN A 4 26.36 30.40 7.01
N LEU A 5 25.59 31.49 7.08
CA LEU A 5 24.63 31.70 8.18
C LEU A 5 23.45 30.72 8.10
N PHE A 6 23.11 30.25 6.90
CA PHE A 6 22.07 29.24 6.71
C PHE A 6 22.55 27.85 7.13
N PHE A 7 23.77 27.46 6.75
CA PHE A 7 24.35 26.17 7.17
C PHE A 7 24.70 26.13 8.67
N GLU A 8 25.08 27.26 9.25
CA GLU A 8 25.31 27.38 10.70
C GLU A 8 23.99 27.24 11.48
N ALA A 9 22.90 27.89 11.00
CA ALA A 9 21.57 27.74 11.59
C ALA A 9 20.95 26.34 11.44
N VAL A 10 21.29 25.62 10.36
CA VAL A 10 20.85 24.22 10.14
C VAL A 10 21.72 23.24 10.94
N GLY A 11 23.01 23.52 11.11
CA GLY A 11 23.94 22.72 11.94
C GLY A 11 23.64 22.81 13.44
N GLU A 12 23.03 23.90 13.90
CA GLU A 12 22.57 24.08 15.28
C GLU A 12 21.22 23.38 15.60
N LEU A 13 20.56 22.75 14.63
CA LEU A 13 19.42 21.83 14.87
C LEU A 13 19.94 20.50 15.45
N GLY A 14 20.51 20.57 16.64
CA GLY A 14 21.07 19.42 17.35
C GLY A 14 20.04 18.36 17.72
N ASP A 15 20.56 17.23 18.18
CA ASP A 15 19.86 16.00 18.61
C ASP A 15 18.59 16.22 19.44
N ARG A 16 18.47 17.36 20.12
CA ARG A 16 17.27 17.78 20.84
C ARG A 16 16.02 17.79 19.97
N TYR A 17 16.08 18.24 18.71
CA TYR A 17 14.91 18.23 17.82
C TYR A 17 14.62 16.84 17.25
N TYR A 18 15.63 15.99 17.08
CA TYR A 18 15.46 14.58 16.72
C TYR A 18 14.85 13.78 17.87
N GLU A 19 15.30 14.01 19.11
CA GLU A 19 14.72 13.42 20.31
C GLU A 19 13.32 13.95 20.60
N GLU A 20 13.06 15.23 20.34
CA GLU A 20 11.74 15.86 20.47
C GLU A 20 10.79 15.32 19.40
N ALA A 21 11.22 15.14 18.15
CA ALA A 21 10.45 14.49 17.09
C ALA A 21 10.20 12.99 17.39
N ALA A 22 11.19 12.28 17.93
CA ALA A 22 11.05 10.89 18.38
C ALA A 22 10.12 10.76 19.60
N ARG A 23 10.11 11.76 20.51
CA ARG A 23 9.14 11.85 21.62
C ARG A 23 7.75 12.24 21.12
N TYR A 24 7.63 13.09 20.10
CA TYR A 24 6.35 13.43 19.47
C TYR A 24 5.74 12.25 18.72
N ARG A 25 6.55 11.45 18.01
CA ARG A 25 6.13 10.18 17.39
C ARG A 25 5.71 9.16 18.45
N ARG A 26 6.49 8.98 19.52
CA ARG A 26 6.12 8.11 20.66
C ARG A 26 4.88 8.59 21.40
N GLY A 27 4.69 9.90 21.55
CA GLY A 27 3.51 10.50 22.19
C GLY A 27 2.25 10.41 21.34
N ARG A 28 2.36 10.42 20.01
CA ARG A 28 1.24 10.17 19.08
C ARG A 28 0.90 8.67 19.00
N ALA A 29 1.90 7.80 18.98
CA ALA A 29 1.70 6.35 19.11
C ALA A 29 1.07 5.96 20.45
N ALA A 30 1.46 6.63 21.54
CA ALA A 30 0.91 6.39 22.88
C ALA A 30 -0.47 7.04 23.13
N ARG A 31 -0.90 8.03 22.33
CA ARG A 31 -2.24 8.65 22.41
C ARG A 31 -3.27 8.03 21.49
N GLY A 32 -2.85 7.27 20.48
CA GLY A 32 -3.74 6.50 19.61
C GLY A 32 -4.00 5.06 20.06
N TRP A 33 -3.20 4.53 21.00
CA TRP A 33 -3.40 3.19 21.56
C TRP A 33 -3.96 3.22 22.98
N GLY A 34 -5.28 3.32 23.05
CA GLY A 34 -6.02 2.88 24.22
C GLY A 34 -5.90 1.36 24.37
N LYS A 35 -5.26 0.95 25.47
CA LYS A 35 -5.13 -0.41 26.01
C LYS A 35 -6.40 -1.25 25.81
N TRP A 36 -6.29 -2.46 25.27
CA TRP A 36 -7.14 -3.60 25.69
C TRP A 36 -6.37 -4.92 25.62
N ALA A 37 -6.56 -5.71 26.67
CA ALA A 37 -5.87 -6.95 26.97
C ALA A 37 -6.69 -8.17 26.55
N ALA A 38 -5.94 -9.22 26.18
CA ALA A 38 -6.18 -10.66 26.35
C ALA A 38 -7.57 -11.25 26.01
N ALA A 39 -7.58 -12.06 24.96
CA ALA A 39 -8.26 -13.35 24.97
C ALA A 39 -7.27 -14.41 24.48
N ALA A 40 -6.82 -15.27 25.41
CA ALA A 40 -6.00 -16.43 25.13
C ALA A 40 -6.82 -17.53 24.44
N CYS A 41 -6.23 -18.22 23.47
CA CYS A 41 -6.43 -19.66 23.29
C CYS A 41 -5.28 -20.27 22.48
N LEU A 42 -4.58 -21.20 23.15
CA LEU A 42 -3.60 -22.13 22.61
C LEU A 42 -4.21 -23.00 21.50
N ALA A 43 -3.46 -23.23 20.42
CA ALA A 43 -3.38 -24.56 19.80
C ALA A 43 -2.09 -24.67 18.97
N VAL A 44 -1.19 -25.55 19.41
CA VAL A 44 0.02 -25.98 18.72
C VAL A 44 -0.37 -26.99 17.63
N ALA A 45 0.19 -26.85 16.43
CA ALA A 45 0.53 -28.00 15.59
C ALA A 45 1.70 -27.64 14.67
N ALA A 46 2.84 -28.27 14.93
CA ALA A 46 3.98 -28.33 14.02
C ALA A 46 3.80 -29.53 13.07
N ALA A 47 4.13 -29.37 11.79
CA ALA A 47 4.68 -30.44 10.97
C ALA A 47 5.35 -29.86 9.71
N ALA A 48 6.52 -30.42 9.42
CA ALA A 48 7.46 -30.02 8.38
C ALA A 48 7.04 -30.46 6.98
N ALA A 49 7.54 -29.75 5.97
CA ALA A 49 8.10 -30.38 4.76
C ALA A 49 9.06 -29.42 4.06
N LEU A 50 10.36 -29.63 4.29
CA LEU A 50 11.42 -29.27 3.35
C LEU A 50 11.23 -30.11 2.08
N SER A 51 11.19 -29.47 0.90
CA SER A 51 12.19 -29.66 -0.16
C SER A 51 11.69 -29.22 -1.54
N VAL A 52 12.64 -28.69 -2.32
CA VAL A 52 12.69 -28.57 -3.80
C VAL A 52 12.24 -27.23 -4.40
N LEU A 53 13.18 -26.27 -4.54
CA LEU A 53 13.73 -25.86 -5.85
C LEU A 53 14.86 -24.81 -5.70
N PRO A 54 16.09 -25.13 -6.17
CA PRO A 54 17.16 -24.16 -6.36
C PRO A 54 17.14 -23.65 -7.81
N SER A 55 16.51 -22.50 -8.05
CA SER A 55 16.74 -21.74 -9.31
C SER A 55 16.54 -20.22 -9.21
N PHE A 56 16.15 -19.68 -8.05
CA PHE A 56 15.84 -18.25 -7.91
C PHE A 56 17.05 -17.36 -7.55
N LEU A 57 18.23 -17.94 -7.32
CA LEU A 57 19.43 -17.19 -6.92
C LEU A 57 20.23 -16.58 -8.08
N ASN A 58 19.78 -16.70 -9.35
CA ASN A 58 20.58 -16.26 -10.51
C ASN A 58 19.99 -15.14 -11.37
N ARG A 59 19.00 -14.38 -10.86
CA ARG A 59 18.68 -13.07 -11.43
C ARG A 59 19.17 -11.97 -10.50
N GLN A 60 20.49 -11.83 -10.42
CA GLN A 60 21.06 -10.51 -10.13
C GLN A 60 20.73 -9.62 -11.33
N GLY A 61 19.77 -8.72 -11.15
CA GLY A 61 19.45 -7.69 -12.12
C GLY A 61 20.65 -6.76 -12.27
N ALA A 62 21.39 -6.93 -13.36
CA ALA A 62 22.17 -5.83 -13.89
C ALA A 62 21.19 -4.72 -14.33
N PRO A 63 21.44 -3.44 -14.02
CA PRO A 63 20.69 -2.35 -14.63
C PRO A 63 20.86 -2.42 -16.16
N PRO A 64 19.83 -2.04 -16.94
CA PRO A 64 19.92 -2.09 -18.41
C PRO A 64 21.10 -1.23 -18.89
N PRO A 65 21.83 -1.65 -19.93
CA PRO A 65 23.00 -0.93 -20.40
C PRO A 65 22.57 0.44 -20.95
N ILE A 66 23.01 1.51 -20.31
CA ILE A 66 22.95 2.86 -20.88
C ILE A 66 24.05 2.94 -21.94
N GLY A 67 23.71 2.52 -23.17
CA GLY A 67 24.52 2.78 -24.35
C GLY A 67 24.30 4.22 -24.84
N PRO A 68 25.34 4.91 -25.35
CA PRO A 68 25.17 6.27 -25.87
C PRO A 68 24.49 6.20 -27.24
N GLY A 69 23.19 6.50 -27.26
CA GLY A 69 22.38 6.71 -28.47
C GLY A 69 21.70 5.45 -29.02
N GLY A 70 20.36 5.40 -28.92
CA GLY A 70 19.53 4.42 -29.62
C GLY A 70 18.10 4.39 -29.09
N ASP A 71 17.17 5.01 -29.84
CA ASP A 71 15.71 4.90 -29.78
C ASP A 71 15.00 4.79 -28.41
N LEU A 72 14.44 5.92 -27.97
CA LEU A 72 13.28 5.93 -27.09
C LEU A 72 12.07 5.47 -27.90
N SER A 73 11.67 4.21 -27.74
CA SER A 73 10.27 3.83 -27.90
C SER A 73 9.67 3.73 -26.49
N PRO A 74 9.02 4.78 -25.97
CA PRO A 74 8.44 4.73 -24.64
C PRO A 74 7.04 4.10 -24.75
N GLY A 75 6.97 2.79 -24.49
CA GLY A 75 5.71 2.10 -24.32
C GLY A 75 5.79 1.27 -23.05
N ALA A 76 4.96 1.59 -22.05
CA ALA A 76 4.75 0.75 -20.88
C ALA A 76 4.61 -0.74 -21.30
N PRO A 77 5.37 -1.68 -20.72
CA PRO A 77 5.39 -3.05 -21.20
C PRO A 77 4.00 -3.70 -21.07
N GLU A 78 3.56 -4.36 -22.14
CA GLU A 78 2.38 -5.25 -22.11
C GLU A 78 2.83 -6.63 -21.62
N ILE A 79 2.20 -7.12 -20.56
CA ILE A 79 2.47 -8.41 -19.95
C ILE A 79 1.19 -9.26 -20.02
N ARG A 80 1.33 -10.52 -20.45
CA ARG A 80 0.24 -11.50 -20.48
C ARG A 80 0.18 -12.27 -19.17
N ILE A 81 -0.93 -12.14 -18.44
CA ILE A 81 -1.17 -12.87 -17.18
C ILE A 81 -2.51 -13.58 -17.30
N GLY A 82 -2.45 -14.91 -17.53
CA GLY A 82 -3.65 -15.69 -17.87
C GLY A 82 -4.33 -15.15 -19.14
N ALA A 83 -5.61 -14.79 -19.03
CA ALA A 83 -6.37 -14.18 -20.12
C ALA A 83 -6.19 -12.66 -20.24
N ASN A 84 -5.56 -12.02 -19.24
CA ASN A 84 -5.48 -10.56 -19.15
C ASN A 84 -4.23 -10.04 -19.86
N SER A 85 -4.39 -8.90 -20.53
CA SER A 85 -3.27 -8.09 -21.05
C SER A 85 -3.09 -6.90 -20.11
N VAL A 86 -1.94 -6.83 -19.44
CA VAL A 86 -1.66 -5.85 -18.39
C VAL A 86 -0.61 -4.87 -18.88
N PHE A 87 -0.93 -3.58 -18.81
CA PHE A 87 0.02 -2.51 -19.08
C PHE A 87 0.57 -1.95 -17.77
N LEU A 88 1.90 -1.98 -17.60
CA LEU A 88 2.56 -1.43 -16.42
C LEU A 88 3.09 -0.02 -16.68
N ASN A 89 2.59 0.96 -15.95
CA ASN A 89 3.07 2.34 -16.01
C ASN A 89 4.13 2.59 -14.92
N ASP A 90 5.19 3.32 -15.20
CA ASP A 90 6.17 3.67 -14.17
C ASP A 90 5.64 4.73 -13.19
N ILE A 91 5.85 4.51 -11.90
CA ILE A 91 5.42 5.41 -10.82
C ILE A 91 6.62 6.17 -10.25
N ALA A 92 6.51 7.48 -10.13
CA ALA A 92 7.49 8.36 -9.49
C ALA A 92 7.49 8.22 -7.95
N GLY A 93 6.30 8.09 -7.39
CA GLY A 93 6.09 7.87 -5.96
C GLY A 93 4.64 8.12 -5.53
N PHE A 94 4.44 8.11 -4.22
CA PHE A 94 3.17 8.52 -3.62
C PHE A 94 3.30 9.91 -3.01
N SER A 95 2.31 10.74 -3.30
CA SER A 95 2.10 12.00 -2.61
C SER A 95 0.99 11.80 -1.57
N ASP A 96 1.34 12.00 -0.30
CA ASP A 96 0.37 12.34 0.76
C ASP A 96 0.42 13.86 1.00
N ALA A 97 0.70 14.62 -0.05
CA ALA A 97 0.92 16.07 0.03
C ALA A 97 -0.40 16.83 0.31
N ALA A 98 -1.54 16.16 0.21
CA ALA A 98 -2.87 16.74 0.37
C ALA A 98 -3.60 16.28 1.64
N ARG A 99 -2.91 16.05 2.77
CA ARG A 99 -3.57 15.75 4.04
C ARG A 99 -4.56 16.84 4.42
N ARG A 100 -5.86 16.57 4.24
CA ARG A 100 -6.94 17.42 4.72
C ARG A 100 -6.88 17.47 6.25
N ARG A 101 -6.76 18.68 6.79
CA ARG A 101 -6.90 18.90 8.23
C ARG A 101 -8.35 19.24 8.52
N TYR A 102 -8.99 18.40 9.31
CA TYR A 102 -10.36 18.62 9.77
C TYR A 102 -10.32 19.28 11.14
N ASP A 103 -10.92 20.47 11.24
CA ASP A 103 -11.09 21.17 12.52
C ASP A 103 -12.09 20.41 13.40
N PRO A 104 -11.71 19.95 14.61
CA PRO A 104 -12.64 19.29 15.53
C PRO A 104 -13.87 20.13 15.89
N ALA A 105 -13.82 21.46 15.76
CA ALA A 105 -14.98 22.33 15.97
C ALA A 105 -16.03 22.18 14.85
N LEU A 106 -15.62 21.76 13.65
CA LEU A 106 -16.48 21.66 12.46
C LEU A 106 -16.77 20.22 12.04
N TYR A 107 -15.99 19.26 12.54
CA TYR A 107 -16.07 17.86 12.13
C TYR A 107 -15.96 16.91 13.32
N ASP A 108 -16.48 15.70 13.14
CA ASP A 108 -16.40 14.59 14.09
C ASP A 108 -15.68 13.40 13.46
N TRP A 109 -14.84 12.75 14.26
CA TRP A 109 -14.21 11.48 13.91
C TRP A 109 -15.13 10.37 14.41
N VAL A 110 -15.69 9.60 13.48
CA VAL A 110 -16.69 8.57 13.78
C VAL A 110 -16.05 7.22 13.51
N GLU A 111 -16.05 6.37 14.54
CA GLU A 111 -15.62 4.98 14.40
C GLU A 111 -16.76 4.17 13.79
N TRP A 112 -16.48 3.51 12.67
CA TRP A 112 -17.37 2.53 12.07
C TRP A 112 -16.87 1.12 12.35
N GLY A 113 -17.79 0.29 12.82
CA GLY A 113 -17.64 -1.15 12.84
C GLY A 113 -17.97 -1.77 11.49
N ARG A 114 -17.84 -3.10 11.44
CA ARG A 114 -18.03 -3.89 10.22
C ARG A 114 -19.42 -3.75 9.61
N GLU A 115 -20.47 -3.71 10.43
CA GLU A 115 -21.84 -3.57 9.93
C GLU A 115 -22.07 -2.21 9.26
N GLU A 116 -21.53 -1.13 9.83
CA GLU A 116 -21.64 0.22 9.28
C GLU A 116 -20.84 0.36 7.98
N VAL A 117 -19.62 -0.19 7.94
CA VAL A 117 -18.81 -0.25 6.71
C VAL A 117 -19.55 -1.03 5.61
N THR A 118 -20.01 -2.24 5.90
CA THR A 118 -20.73 -3.08 4.93
C THR A 118 -22.03 -2.40 4.48
N GLY A 119 -22.77 -1.75 5.38
CA GLY A 119 -23.99 -1.01 5.06
C GLY A 119 -23.74 0.20 4.16
N TYR A 120 -22.68 0.98 4.44
CA TYR A 120 -22.33 2.16 3.66
C TYR A 120 -21.83 1.79 2.26
N TYR A 121 -20.98 0.78 2.14
CA TYR A 121 -20.40 0.35 0.86
C TYR A 121 -21.31 -0.62 0.08
N GLY A 122 -22.37 -1.14 0.70
CA GLY A 122 -23.31 -2.06 0.05
C GLY A 122 -22.82 -3.50 -0.07
N GLY A 123 -21.77 -3.87 0.67
CA GLY A 123 -21.18 -5.20 0.63
C GLY A 123 -19.85 -5.29 1.38
N GLU A 124 -19.34 -6.53 1.51
CA GLU A 124 -18.02 -6.79 2.09
C GLU A 124 -16.93 -6.29 1.14
N LEU A 125 -15.98 -5.54 1.68
CA LEU A 125 -14.86 -4.96 0.92
C LEU A 125 -13.66 -5.89 0.80
N THR A 126 -13.64 -7.00 1.56
CA THR A 126 -12.55 -7.97 1.55
C THR A 126 -12.46 -8.63 0.17
N PRO A 127 -11.29 -8.60 -0.50
CA PRO A 127 -11.11 -9.31 -1.77
C PRO A 127 -11.40 -10.80 -1.61
N ALA A 128 -12.09 -11.41 -2.57
CA ALA A 128 -12.41 -12.84 -2.51
C ALA A 128 -11.16 -13.73 -2.65
N TYR A 129 -10.10 -13.21 -3.28
CA TYR A 129 -8.79 -13.84 -3.35
C TYR A 129 -7.77 -13.07 -2.51
N ILE A 130 -7.09 -13.78 -1.60
CA ILE A 130 -5.95 -13.27 -0.84
C ILE A 130 -4.74 -14.15 -1.19
N PRO A 131 -3.59 -13.55 -1.58
CA PRO A 131 -2.37 -14.28 -1.88
C PRO A 131 -1.94 -15.20 -0.74
N ALA A 132 -1.42 -16.37 -1.09
CA ALA A 132 -1.04 -17.38 -0.11
C ALA A 132 0.03 -16.87 0.87
N GLY A 133 -0.14 -17.18 2.16
CA GLY A 133 0.78 -16.76 3.22
C GLY A 133 0.57 -15.34 3.74
N LEU A 134 -0.38 -14.58 3.19
CA LEU A 134 -0.82 -13.32 3.78
C LEU A 134 -1.97 -13.55 4.76
N VAL A 135 -1.96 -12.81 5.87
CA VAL A 135 -2.99 -12.84 6.89
C VAL A 135 -3.68 -11.48 7.00
N ALA A 136 -4.99 -11.49 7.19
CA ALA A 136 -5.78 -10.27 7.38
C ALA A 136 -5.37 -9.56 8.67
N SER A 137 -5.28 -8.23 8.62
CA SER A 137 -5.16 -7.40 9.81
C SER A 137 -6.42 -7.57 10.68
N PRO A 138 -6.27 -7.63 12.02
CA PRO A 138 -7.42 -7.68 12.92
C PRO A 138 -8.26 -6.39 12.91
N GLN A 139 -7.74 -5.30 12.33
CA GLN A 139 -8.46 -4.04 12.14
C GLN A 139 -9.26 -4.01 10.82
N ASN A 140 -9.15 -5.02 9.95
CA ASN A 140 -9.93 -5.06 8.72
C ASN A 140 -11.44 -5.07 9.02
N GLY A 141 -12.19 -4.29 8.26
CA GLY A 141 -13.64 -4.14 8.43
C GLY A 141 -14.03 -3.04 9.40
N THR A 142 -13.10 -2.30 10.00
CA THR A 142 -13.41 -1.06 10.70
C THR A 142 -12.86 0.13 9.93
N ALA A 143 -13.38 1.32 10.24
CA ALA A 143 -12.88 2.57 9.67
C ALA A 143 -13.05 3.71 10.67
N VAL A 144 -12.23 4.74 10.54
CA VAL A 144 -12.52 6.03 11.16
C VAL A 144 -12.83 7.01 10.05
N VAL A 145 -14.09 7.42 9.99
CA VAL A 145 -14.59 8.37 9.00
C VAL A 145 -14.71 9.76 9.59
N ILE A 146 -14.78 10.76 8.71
CA ILE A 146 -15.03 12.14 9.13
C ILE A 146 -16.44 12.52 8.70
N ALA A 147 -17.23 13.02 9.64
CA ALA A 147 -18.53 13.62 9.38
C ALA A 147 -18.50 15.11 9.72
N ASP A 148 -19.30 15.91 9.01
CA ASP A 148 -19.60 17.27 9.43
C ASP A 148 -20.59 17.29 10.62
N LYS A 149 -20.82 18.46 11.22
CA LYS A 149 -21.77 18.58 12.35
C LYS A 149 -23.23 18.29 12.00
N SER A 150 -23.58 18.10 10.72
CA SER A 150 -24.91 17.63 10.30
C SER A 150 -25.02 16.10 10.33
N GLY A 151 -23.90 15.39 10.48
CA GLY A 151 -23.80 13.94 10.38
C GLY A 151 -23.51 13.42 8.97
N SER A 152 -23.24 14.31 8.00
CA SER A 152 -22.90 13.92 6.63
C SER A 152 -21.43 13.50 6.55
N VAL A 153 -21.15 12.34 5.95
CA VAL A 153 -19.79 11.84 5.77
C VAL A 153 -19.06 12.67 4.71
N VAL A 154 -17.85 13.15 5.06
CA VAL A 154 -16.99 13.98 4.20
C VAL A 154 -15.61 13.36 3.94
N LEU A 155 -15.30 12.26 4.64
CA LEU A 155 -14.17 11.36 4.36
C LEU A 155 -14.57 9.96 4.81
N ASP A 156 -14.56 9.01 3.88
CA ASP A 156 -15.08 7.65 4.10
C ASP A 156 -14.02 6.55 3.87
N THR A 157 -12.74 6.92 3.72
CA THR A 157 -11.70 5.99 3.30
C THR A 157 -11.54 4.81 4.27
N VAL A 158 -11.74 3.59 3.76
CA VAL A 158 -11.49 2.34 4.50
C VAL A 158 -10.16 1.75 4.05
N TRP A 159 -9.41 1.22 5.01
CA TRP A 159 -8.15 0.53 4.77
C TRP A 159 -8.29 -0.94 5.14
N LEU A 160 -7.87 -1.82 4.23
CA LEU A 160 -7.69 -3.24 4.50
C LEU A 160 -6.22 -3.59 4.30
N ALA A 161 -5.68 -4.42 5.18
CA ALA A 161 -4.30 -4.86 5.15
C ALA A 161 -4.21 -6.39 5.19
N PHE A 162 -3.35 -6.95 4.35
CA PHE A 162 -3.03 -8.37 4.32
C PHE A 162 -1.52 -8.54 4.16
N TYR A 163 -0.84 -8.92 5.24
CA TYR A 163 0.62 -9.03 5.29
C TYR A 163 1.03 -10.40 5.85
N GLN A 164 2.29 -10.78 5.71
CA GLN A 164 2.82 -12.06 6.24
C GLN A 164 2.68 -12.23 7.77
N GLY A 165 2.39 -11.15 8.49
CA GLY A 165 2.11 -11.16 9.91
C GLY A 165 2.08 -9.75 10.49
N TYR A 166 1.66 -9.65 11.74
CA TYR A 166 1.57 -8.40 12.48
C TYR A 166 2.25 -8.52 13.85
N TYR A 167 2.74 -7.39 14.36
CA TYR A 167 3.12 -7.26 15.76
C TYR A 167 1.87 -7.14 16.65
N GLU A 168 2.05 -7.13 17.97
CA GLU A 168 0.93 -7.00 18.93
C GLU A 168 0.17 -5.69 18.77
N ASP A 169 0.86 -4.64 18.32
CA ASP A 169 0.26 -3.37 17.94
C ASP A 169 -0.40 -3.42 16.55
N GLY A 170 -0.55 -4.58 15.92
CA GLY A 170 -1.20 -4.66 14.60
C GLY A 170 -0.42 -3.99 13.46
N SER A 171 0.79 -3.48 13.68
CA SER A 171 1.65 -3.02 12.59
C SER A 171 2.20 -4.23 11.80
N PRO A 172 2.32 -4.14 10.46
CA PRO A 172 2.79 -5.25 9.64
C PRO A 172 4.26 -5.55 9.91
N LYS A 173 4.60 -6.85 9.96
CA LYS A 173 5.98 -7.32 10.11
C LYS A 173 6.76 -7.16 8.82
N GLN A 174 7.97 -6.61 8.96
CA GLN A 174 8.94 -6.56 7.87
C GLN A 174 9.48 -7.96 7.56
N THR A 175 9.90 -8.17 6.32
CA THR A 175 10.56 -9.40 5.88
C THR A 175 11.95 -9.49 6.51
N GLU A 176 12.35 -10.66 6.97
CA GLU A 176 13.69 -10.83 7.54
C GLU A 176 14.76 -10.49 6.48
N GLY A 177 15.69 -9.60 6.84
CA GLY A 177 16.75 -9.14 5.94
C GLY A 177 16.31 -8.10 4.89
N ILE A 178 15.03 -7.75 4.81
CA ILE A 178 14.50 -6.71 3.91
C ILE A 178 13.69 -5.74 4.76
N ALA A 179 14.16 -4.50 4.91
CA ALA A 179 13.50 -3.48 5.74
C ALA A 179 12.20 -2.92 5.11
N ALA A 180 11.31 -3.81 4.61
CA ALA A 180 10.04 -3.52 3.98
C ALA A 180 9.01 -4.61 4.31
N CYS A 181 7.73 -4.27 4.20
CA CYS A 181 6.64 -5.21 4.45
C CYS A 181 6.39 -6.10 3.22
N LYS A 182 5.91 -7.33 3.45
CA LYS A 182 5.46 -8.23 2.39
C LYS A 182 3.95 -8.46 2.49
N GLY A 183 3.22 -7.98 1.49
CA GLY A 183 1.77 -8.08 1.46
C GLY A 183 1.09 -7.07 0.55
N ILE A 184 -0.21 -6.90 0.79
CA ILE A 184 -1.07 -5.96 0.08
C ILE A 184 -1.83 -5.06 1.05
N SER A 185 -2.04 -3.81 0.65
CA SER A 185 -2.99 -2.90 1.28
C SER A 185 -4.04 -2.46 0.25
N VAL A 186 -5.30 -2.38 0.67
CA VAL A 186 -6.43 -1.94 -0.14
C VAL A 186 -7.01 -0.69 0.50
N ARG A 187 -7.14 0.37 -0.29
CA ARG A 187 -7.89 1.58 0.06
C ARG A 187 -9.16 1.63 -0.76
N VAL A 188 -10.26 2.00 -0.12
CA VAL A 188 -11.54 2.20 -0.80
C VAL A 188 -12.22 3.49 -0.37
N SER A 189 -12.99 4.11 -1.27
CA SER A 189 -13.77 5.31 -1.00
C SER A 189 -14.88 5.50 -2.04
N LYS A 190 -16.06 5.95 -1.62
CA LYS A 190 -17.12 6.51 -2.49
C LYS A 190 -16.94 8.01 -2.73
N LEU A 191 -16.28 8.72 -1.81
CA LEU A 191 -16.02 10.16 -1.90
C LEU A 191 -14.74 10.52 -2.67
N GLY A 192 -13.96 9.51 -3.07
CA GLY A 192 -12.66 9.64 -3.72
C GLY A 192 -11.49 9.47 -2.76
N LEU A 193 -10.43 8.82 -3.25
CA LEU A 193 -9.18 8.61 -2.52
C LEU A 193 -8.28 9.85 -2.63
N PHE A 194 -7.84 10.37 -1.48
CA PHE A 194 -6.95 11.53 -1.39
C PHE A 194 -5.46 11.19 -1.49
N SER A 195 -5.09 10.20 -2.32
CA SER A 195 -3.70 9.80 -2.53
C SER A 195 -3.36 9.85 -4.00
N ASP A 196 -2.30 10.58 -4.34
CA ASP A 196 -1.83 10.63 -5.71
C ASP A 196 -0.76 9.55 -5.91
N CYS A 197 -1.10 8.51 -6.67
CA CYS A 197 -0.10 7.70 -7.34
C CYS A 197 0.46 8.56 -8.49
N ALA A 198 1.68 9.06 -8.35
CA ALA A 198 2.26 9.93 -9.36
C ALA A 198 2.89 9.10 -10.48
N TYR A 199 2.18 8.91 -11.58
CA TYR A 199 2.73 8.28 -12.78
C TYR A 199 3.77 9.20 -13.44
N LEU A 200 4.84 8.62 -13.96
CA LEU A 200 5.90 9.37 -14.66
C LEU A 200 5.48 9.85 -16.05
N LEU A 201 4.51 9.17 -16.65
CA LEU A 201 3.93 9.55 -17.92
C LEU A 201 2.93 10.70 -17.74
N PRO A 202 2.78 11.59 -18.73
CA PRO A 202 1.63 12.49 -18.79
C PRO A 202 0.32 11.71 -18.63
N GLU A 203 -0.69 12.30 -17.98
CA GLU A 203 -1.99 11.62 -17.75
C GLU A 203 -2.60 11.06 -19.04
N SER A 204 -2.44 11.76 -20.18
CA SER A 204 -2.93 11.32 -21.49
C SER A 204 -2.24 10.07 -22.05
N GLU A 205 -1.10 9.68 -21.50
CA GLU A 205 -0.27 8.57 -21.95
C GLU A 205 -0.29 7.39 -20.98
N VAL A 206 -0.89 7.55 -19.79
CA VAL A 206 -1.10 6.46 -18.85
C VAL A 206 -1.98 5.40 -19.50
N ARG A 207 -1.45 4.18 -19.58
CA ARG A 207 -2.14 3.05 -20.22
C ARG A 207 -3.03 2.34 -19.22
N VAL A 208 -4.21 1.94 -19.71
CA VAL A 208 -5.25 1.29 -18.92
C VAL A 208 -5.45 -0.13 -19.43
N SER A 209 -5.49 -1.09 -18.51
CA SER A 209 -5.75 -2.50 -18.78
C SER A 209 -7.24 -2.79 -18.64
N ASP A 210 -7.76 -3.77 -19.38
CA ASP A 210 -9.11 -4.31 -19.18
C ASP A 210 -8.99 -5.60 -18.36
N ILE A 211 -9.58 -5.59 -17.16
CA ILE A 211 -9.72 -6.77 -16.32
C ILE A 211 -11.21 -7.04 -16.16
N GLY A 212 -11.74 -8.06 -16.84
CA GLY A 212 -13.14 -8.44 -16.71
C GLY A 212 -14.15 -7.33 -17.06
N GLY A 213 -13.82 -6.46 -18.02
CA GLY A 213 -14.64 -5.30 -18.41
C GLY A 213 -14.46 -4.09 -17.49
N THR A 214 -13.55 -4.15 -16.51
CA THR A 214 -13.18 -3.01 -15.66
C THR A 214 -11.87 -2.42 -16.13
N ALA A 215 -11.88 -1.11 -16.31
CA ALA A 215 -10.69 -0.32 -16.59
C ALA A 215 -9.78 -0.25 -15.34
N VAL A 216 -8.57 -0.80 -15.44
CA VAL A 216 -7.60 -0.85 -14.34
C VAL A 216 -6.28 -0.24 -14.78
N THR A 217 -5.81 0.76 -14.04
CA THR A 217 -4.47 1.31 -14.20
C THR A 217 -3.52 0.57 -13.28
N PHE A 218 -2.50 -0.08 -13.86
CA PHE A 218 -1.43 -0.68 -13.08
C PHE A 218 -0.19 0.19 -13.15
N GLY A 219 0.50 0.30 -12.01
CA GLY A 219 1.79 0.94 -11.96
C GLY A 219 2.84 0.10 -11.25
N TYR A 220 4.10 0.40 -11.58
CA TYR A 220 5.28 -0.30 -11.11
C TYR A 220 6.31 0.69 -10.58
N ARG A 221 7.01 0.28 -9.51
CA ARG A 221 8.23 0.93 -9.07
C ARG A 221 9.17 -0.08 -8.40
N SER A 222 10.44 -0.01 -8.77
CA SER A 222 11.51 -0.65 -8.00
C SER A 222 11.80 0.19 -6.75
N MET A 223 11.52 -0.36 -5.57
CA MET A 223 11.64 0.33 -4.29
C MET A 223 12.97 0.01 -3.63
N PRO A 224 13.82 1.01 -3.31
CA PRO A 224 15.03 0.77 -2.54
C PRO A 224 14.68 0.32 -1.12
N CYS A 225 15.41 -0.65 -0.58
CA CYS A 225 15.23 -1.13 0.79
C CYS A 225 16.53 -1.16 1.58
N GLY A 226 16.37 -0.94 2.89
CA GLY A 226 17.47 -0.94 3.82
C GLY A 226 17.96 -2.34 4.22
N PRO A 227 19.07 -2.41 4.98
CA PRO A 227 19.78 -1.26 5.54
C PRO A 227 20.45 -0.38 4.46
N TYR A 228 20.49 0.93 4.68
CA TYR A 228 21.17 1.85 3.77
C TYR A 228 22.61 2.03 4.25
N ASP A 229 23.54 2.16 3.30
CA ASP A 229 24.92 2.51 3.64
C ASP A 229 24.96 3.88 4.33
N PRO A 230 25.59 4.00 5.52
CA PRO A 230 25.57 5.25 6.28
C PRO A 230 26.42 6.38 5.67
N GLU A 231 27.35 6.08 4.76
CA GLU A 231 28.21 7.07 4.11
C GLU A 231 27.67 7.45 2.73
N THR A 232 27.34 6.47 1.90
CA THR A 232 26.89 6.68 0.51
C THR A 232 25.38 6.85 0.40
N HIS A 233 24.62 6.44 1.42
CA HIS A 233 23.16 6.34 1.40
C HIS A 233 22.61 5.39 0.32
N GLU A 234 23.44 4.50 -0.23
CA GLU A 234 23.00 3.49 -1.17
C GLU A 234 22.15 2.42 -0.48
N PRO A 235 21.08 1.91 -1.13
CA PRO A 235 20.26 0.84 -0.57
C PRO A 235 20.97 -0.52 -0.62
N ALA A 236 20.76 -1.37 0.38
CA ALA A 236 21.23 -2.76 0.36
C ALA A 236 20.55 -3.63 -0.70
N GLY A 237 19.38 -3.22 -1.19
CA GLY A 237 18.64 -3.95 -2.19
C GLY A 237 17.44 -3.19 -2.72
N HIS A 238 16.68 -3.85 -3.59
CA HIS A 238 15.42 -3.34 -4.09
C HIS A 238 14.36 -4.43 -4.01
N TYR A 239 13.11 -4.02 -3.88
CA TYR A 239 11.95 -4.89 -4.04
C TYR A 239 10.98 -4.30 -5.05
N ASP A 240 10.19 -5.16 -5.68
CA ASP A 240 9.14 -4.72 -6.58
C ASP A 240 7.90 -4.29 -5.79
N MET A 241 7.38 -3.12 -6.16
CA MET A 241 6.11 -2.60 -5.69
C MET A 241 5.20 -2.35 -6.88
N TYR A 242 3.96 -2.81 -6.75
CA TYR A 242 2.92 -2.63 -7.76
C TYR A 242 1.73 -1.89 -7.17
N VAL A 243 1.05 -1.12 -8.01
CA VAL A 243 -0.20 -0.44 -7.67
C VAL A 243 -1.26 -0.81 -8.69
N ALA A 244 -2.50 -0.98 -8.24
CA ALA A 244 -3.67 -1.08 -9.10
C ALA A 244 -4.71 -0.05 -8.66
N GLU A 245 -5.21 0.76 -9.61
CA GLU A 245 -6.25 1.77 -9.40
C GLU A 245 -7.41 1.52 -10.36
N PHE A 246 -8.62 1.47 -9.82
CA PHE A 246 -9.84 1.24 -10.60
C PHE A 246 -11.09 1.67 -9.84
N GLU A 247 -12.20 1.76 -10.56
CA GLU A 247 -13.52 2.01 -9.98
C GLU A 247 -14.44 0.82 -10.24
N ARG A 248 -15.29 0.50 -9.26
CA ARG A 248 -16.37 -0.47 -9.39
C ARG A 248 -17.67 0.14 -8.86
N GLY A 249 -18.57 0.49 -9.78
CA GLY A 249 -19.74 1.30 -9.44
C GLY A 249 -19.29 2.68 -8.95
N GLU A 250 -19.77 3.10 -7.78
CA GLU A 250 -19.39 4.38 -7.15
C GLU A 250 -18.17 4.26 -6.22
N ILE A 251 -17.52 3.09 -6.16
CA ILE A 251 -16.43 2.83 -5.22
C ILE A 251 -15.11 2.86 -5.97
N GLN A 252 -14.22 3.77 -5.57
CA GLN A 252 -12.84 3.81 -6.02
C GLN A 252 -11.99 2.87 -5.17
N TYR A 253 -11.12 2.11 -5.83
CA TYR A 253 -10.17 1.18 -5.24
C TYR A 253 -8.74 1.59 -5.58
N GLN A 254 -7.85 1.47 -4.60
CA GLN A 254 -6.42 1.43 -4.83
C GLN A 254 -5.80 0.29 -4.04
N ILE A 255 -5.00 -0.52 -4.70
CA ILE A 255 -4.29 -1.64 -4.09
C ILE A 255 -2.79 -1.39 -4.26
N VAL A 256 -2.06 -1.47 -3.15
CA VAL A 256 -0.58 -1.44 -3.16
C VAL A 256 -0.08 -2.82 -2.76
N ALA A 257 0.78 -3.39 -3.58
CA ALA A 257 1.40 -4.69 -3.38
C ALA A 257 2.91 -4.52 -3.21
N GLU A 258 3.46 -5.00 -2.09
CA GLU A 258 4.87 -4.89 -1.73
C GLU A 258 5.48 -6.29 -1.57
N GLN A 259 6.56 -6.59 -2.29
CA GLN A 259 7.19 -7.92 -2.29
C GLN A 259 6.19 -9.05 -2.66
N VAL A 260 5.22 -8.71 -3.52
CA VAL A 260 4.19 -9.60 -4.04
C VAL A 260 4.28 -9.56 -5.56
N GLU A 261 4.26 -10.73 -6.19
CA GLU A 261 4.33 -10.86 -7.65
C GLU A 261 3.15 -10.16 -8.33
N LEU A 262 3.38 -9.56 -9.50
CA LEU A 262 2.33 -8.89 -10.27
C LEU A 262 1.13 -9.81 -10.57
N GLU A 263 1.39 -11.09 -10.83
CA GLU A 263 0.34 -12.08 -11.06
C GLU A 263 -0.64 -12.19 -9.88
N GLU A 264 -0.12 -12.12 -8.64
CA GLU A 264 -0.94 -12.19 -7.44
C GLU A 264 -1.79 -10.91 -7.29
N LEU A 265 -1.23 -9.74 -7.60
CA LEU A 265 -2.00 -8.49 -7.64
C LEU A 265 -3.14 -8.57 -8.68
N VAL A 266 -2.87 -9.09 -9.89
CA VAL A 266 -3.90 -9.24 -10.93
C VAL A 266 -5.01 -10.20 -10.49
N LYS A 267 -4.69 -11.27 -9.76
CA LYS A 267 -5.70 -12.17 -9.16
C LYS A 267 -6.55 -11.47 -8.10
N VAL A 268 -5.94 -10.65 -7.24
CA VAL A 268 -6.66 -9.85 -6.24
C VAL A 268 -7.63 -8.90 -6.93
N VAL A 269 -7.16 -8.12 -7.91
CA VAL A 269 -8.01 -7.20 -8.69
C VAL A 269 -9.16 -7.94 -9.36
N SER A 270 -8.85 -9.05 -10.04
CA SER A 270 -9.86 -9.88 -10.72
C SER A 270 -10.91 -10.39 -9.74
N SER A 271 -10.52 -10.76 -8.50
CA SER A 271 -11.46 -11.23 -7.47
C SER A 271 -12.42 -10.14 -6.97
N ILE A 272 -12.00 -8.88 -6.99
CA ILE A 272 -12.83 -7.73 -6.61
C ILE A 272 -13.77 -7.38 -7.76
N VAL A 273 -13.25 -7.39 -9.00
CA VAL A 273 -14.01 -7.06 -10.20
C VAL A 273 -15.10 -8.10 -10.49
N SER A 274 -14.74 -9.38 -10.50
CA SER A 274 -15.65 -10.47 -10.88
C SER A 274 -16.80 -10.67 -9.88
N GLY A 275 -16.64 -10.25 -8.63
CA GLY A 275 -17.75 -10.11 -7.69
C GLY A 275 -18.64 -11.33 -7.45
N GLU A 276 -18.20 -12.56 -7.75
CA GLU A 276 -19.02 -13.76 -7.53
C GLU A 276 -18.93 -14.24 -6.08
N GLY A 277 -20.01 -14.00 -5.33
CA GLY A 277 -20.68 -15.17 -4.75
C GLY A 277 -21.16 -16.02 -5.92
N ALA A 278 -20.57 -17.21 -6.10
CA ALA A 278 -20.97 -18.16 -7.12
C ALA A 278 -22.44 -18.58 -6.90
N GLY A 279 -23.35 -17.88 -7.56
CA GLY A 279 -24.72 -18.31 -7.77
C GLY A 279 -24.72 -19.32 -8.91
N ASN A 280 -24.68 -20.61 -8.56
CA ASN A 280 -24.84 -21.70 -9.51
C ASN A 280 -26.13 -21.52 -10.32
N GLY A 281 -25.99 -21.43 -11.64
CA GLY A 281 -26.98 -21.92 -12.59
C GLY A 281 -26.93 -23.44 -12.71
#